data_AF-A0AAU5R2J4-F1
#
_entry.id   AF-A0AAU5R2J4-F1
#
_cell.length_a   1.000
_cell.length_b   1.000
_cell.length_c   1.000
_cell.angle_alpha   90.00
_cell.angle_beta   90.00
_cell.angle_gamma   90.00
#
_symmetry.space_group_name_H-M   'P 1'
#
loop_
_entity.id
_entity.type
_entity.pdbx_description
1 polymer ?
#
loop_
_entity_poly.entity_id
_entity_poly.type
_entity_poly.pdbx_seq_one_letter_code
_entity_poly.pdbx_strand_id
1 'polypeptide(L)'
;MSEEIEGAAEEFERSVSWLHSELRALAAAVAPGVEPAVEERIQERRTTRGAMGRQFTVTLTLAGASCAAASAVDAMAAAGWCSVETGEGLGGSSVKARRDGFEVGLFSRPSGGPVIWGKAPTVWFRDRWIRPPRAAAPQTLAPGDRLCRMCDGWGTCGACEGLGFVDGSRCGECGLGMDCSFCRGSGRERPDG
;
A
#
# COMPACT_ATOMS: atom_id res chain seq x y z
N MET A 1 12.24 11.33 15.25
CA MET A 1 10.97 11.31 14.50
C MET A 1 11.35 11.62 13.06
N SER A 2 11.12 10.72 12.09
CA SER A 2 11.32 11.10 10.67
C SER A 2 10.29 12.15 10.32
N GLU A 3 10.75 13.26 9.75
CA GLU A 3 9.87 14.28 9.19
C GLU A 3 9.10 13.69 8.01
N GLU A 4 7.87 14.16 7.85
CA GLU A 4 7.06 13.82 6.69
C GLU A 4 7.66 14.48 5.45
N ILE A 5 7.65 13.78 4.32
CA ILE A 5 8.09 14.35 3.05
C ILE A 5 7.14 15.49 2.69
N GLU A 6 7.69 16.69 2.57
CA GLU A 6 6.93 17.89 2.20
C GLU A 6 6.21 17.67 0.86
N GLY A 7 4.92 18.01 0.80
CA GLY A 7 4.10 17.85 -0.41
C GLY A 7 3.52 16.45 -0.65
N ALA A 8 3.86 15.45 0.17
CA ALA A 8 3.42 14.07 -0.05
C ALA A 8 1.89 13.91 0.11
N ALA A 9 1.27 14.67 1.00
CA ALA A 9 -0.19 14.65 1.18
C ALA A 9 -0.90 15.20 -0.08
N GLU A 10 -0.47 16.35 -0.57
CA GLU A 10 -1.01 17.00 -1.76
C GLU A 10 -0.76 16.16 -3.03
N GLU A 11 0.40 15.52 -3.14
CA GLU A 11 0.71 14.61 -4.25
C GLU A 11 -0.20 13.37 -4.23
N PHE A 12 -0.46 12.81 -3.04
CA PHE A 12 -1.37 11.68 -2.88
C PHE A 12 -2.80 12.06 -3.28
N GLU A 13 -3.32 13.19 -2.80
CA GLU A 13 -4.64 13.69 -3.16
C GLU A 13 -4.76 13.96 -4.67
N ARG A 14 -3.74 14.59 -5.26
CA ARG A 14 -3.69 14.83 -6.71
C ARG A 14 -3.72 13.52 -7.50
N SER A 15 -2.97 12.51 -7.05
CA SER A 15 -2.95 11.19 -7.68
C SER A 15 -4.30 10.47 -7.57
N VAL A 16 -4.98 10.59 -6.43
CA VAL A 16 -6.33 10.05 -6.22
C VAL A 16 -7.32 10.73 -7.17
N SER A 17 -7.38 12.06 -7.17
CA SER A 17 -8.31 12.81 -8.02
C SER A 17 -8.09 12.55 -9.50
N TRP A 18 -6.82 12.50 -9.93
CA TRP A 18 -6.49 12.20 -11.32
C TRP A 18 -6.95 10.80 -11.72
N LEU A 19 -6.61 9.78 -10.91
CA LEU A 19 -7.00 8.40 -11.23
C LEU A 19 -8.53 8.24 -11.28
N HIS A 20 -9.27 8.89 -10.37
CA HIS A 20 -10.72 8.91 -10.40
C HIS A 20 -11.28 9.47 -11.71
N SER A 21 -10.77 10.62 -12.14
CA SER A 21 -11.20 11.26 -13.39
C SER A 21 -10.97 10.33 -14.57
N GLU A 22 -9.77 9.75 -14.65
CA GLU A 22 -9.38 8.87 -15.75
C GLU A 22 -10.22 7.59 -15.82
N LEU A 23 -10.46 6.93 -14.69
CA LEU A 23 -11.27 5.72 -14.67
C LEU A 23 -12.74 5.98 -14.97
N ARG A 24 -13.29 7.13 -14.54
CA ARG A 24 -14.65 7.52 -14.92
C ARG A 24 -14.77 7.80 -16.41
N ALA A 25 -13.79 8.50 -17.00
CA ALA A 25 -13.76 8.73 -18.44
C ALA A 25 -13.67 7.41 -19.20
N LEU A 26 -12.82 6.48 -18.75
CA LEU A 26 -12.68 5.16 -19.34
C LEU A 26 -13.98 4.34 -19.20
N ALA A 27 -14.62 4.36 -18.04
CA ALA A 27 -15.90 3.71 -17.81
C ALA A 27 -16.99 4.23 -18.75
N ALA A 28 -17.08 5.55 -18.92
CA ALA A 28 -18.05 6.18 -19.83
C ALA A 28 -17.80 5.83 -21.30
N ALA A 29 -16.53 5.65 -21.71
CA ALA A 29 -16.19 5.21 -23.06
C ALA A 29 -16.50 3.71 -23.28
N VAL A 30 -16.25 2.88 -22.27
CA VAL A 30 -16.45 1.42 -22.31
C VAL A 30 -17.93 1.04 -22.23
N ALA A 31 -18.70 1.70 -21.38
CA ALA A 31 -20.12 1.43 -21.17
C ALA A 31 -20.92 2.73 -21.03
N PRO A 32 -21.22 3.42 -22.14
CA PRO A 32 -21.93 4.69 -22.11
C PRO A 32 -23.29 4.58 -21.41
N GLY A 33 -23.57 5.50 -20.49
CA GLY A 33 -24.84 5.55 -19.75
C GLY A 33 -24.98 4.55 -18.61
N VAL A 34 -23.95 3.74 -18.33
CA VAL A 34 -23.92 2.82 -17.18
C VAL A 34 -23.22 3.50 -16.01
N GLU A 35 -23.92 3.63 -14.89
CA GLU A 35 -23.31 4.13 -13.65
C GLU A 35 -22.47 3.04 -12.98
N PRO A 36 -21.16 3.25 -12.76
CA PRO A 36 -20.30 2.26 -12.14
C PRO A 36 -20.54 2.16 -10.63
N ALA A 37 -20.58 0.93 -10.10
CA ALA A 37 -20.38 0.73 -8.67
C ALA A 37 -18.89 0.88 -8.32
N VAL A 38 -18.57 1.72 -7.33
CA VAL A 38 -17.19 2.11 -6.98
C VAL A 38 -16.76 1.44 -5.67
N GLU A 39 -15.59 0.82 -5.68
CA GLU A 39 -14.91 0.33 -4.49
C GLU A 39 -13.50 0.96 -4.42
N GLU A 40 -13.19 1.62 -3.31
CA GLU A 40 -11.93 2.32 -3.10
C GLU A 40 -11.15 1.70 -1.95
N ARG A 41 -9.82 1.70 -2.07
CA ARG A 41 -8.93 1.19 -1.03
C ARG A 41 -7.61 1.94 -1.02
N ILE A 42 -7.18 2.30 0.19
CA ILE A 42 -5.84 2.80 0.46
C ILE A 42 -5.02 1.65 1.04
N GLN A 43 -3.85 1.40 0.45
CA GLN A 43 -2.91 0.39 0.90
C GLN A 43 -1.67 1.07 1.48
N GLU A 44 -1.31 0.71 2.71
CA GLU A 44 -0.02 1.09 3.27
C GLU A 44 1.10 0.28 2.62
N ARG A 45 2.17 0.96 2.23
CA ARG A 45 3.36 0.36 1.64
C ARG A 45 4.55 0.66 2.55
N ARG A 46 5.40 -0.34 2.73
CA ARG A 46 6.61 -0.24 3.53
C ARG A 46 7.78 -0.86 2.75
N THR A 47 8.94 -0.21 2.77
CA THR A 47 10.18 -0.79 2.22
C THR A 47 10.97 -1.50 3.31
N THR A 48 11.97 -2.27 2.92
CA THR A 48 12.95 -2.89 3.83
C THR A 48 13.73 -1.88 4.65
N ARG A 49 13.94 -0.66 4.11
CA ARG A 49 14.57 0.46 4.81
C ARG A 49 13.58 1.27 5.66
N GLY A 50 12.35 0.81 5.77
CA GLY A 50 11.32 1.45 6.58
C GLY A 50 10.72 2.72 5.99
N ALA A 51 10.92 2.98 4.69
CA ALA A 51 10.16 4.02 4.01
C ALA A 51 8.66 3.68 4.12
N MET A 52 7.82 4.68 4.35
CA MET A 52 6.38 4.51 4.51
C MET A 52 5.65 5.29 3.44
N GLY A 53 4.74 4.62 2.76
CA GLY A 53 3.98 5.20 1.65
C GLY A 53 2.54 4.71 1.64
N ARG A 54 1.71 5.42 0.87
CA ARG A 54 0.33 5.03 0.59
C ARG A 54 0.16 4.82 -0.89
N GLN A 55 -0.67 3.85 -1.23
CA GLN A 55 -1.07 3.57 -2.60
C GLN A 55 -2.58 3.52 -2.67
N PHE A 56 -3.14 4.28 -3.58
CA PHE A 56 -4.56 4.28 -3.84
C PHE A 56 -4.91 3.27 -4.95
N THR A 57 -5.98 2.51 -4.72
CA THR A 57 -6.55 1.59 -5.68
C THR A 57 -8.06 1.79 -5.72
N VAL A 58 -8.64 1.73 -6.90
CA VAL A 58 -10.09 1.86 -7.11
C VAL A 58 -10.54 0.85 -8.14
N THR A 59 -11.72 0.29 -7.91
CA THR A 59 -12.39 -0.67 -8.78
C THR A 59 -13.77 -0.12 -9.15
N LEU A 60 -14.10 -0.16 -10.43
CA LEU A 60 -15.40 0.20 -10.99
C LEU A 60 -16.04 -1.05 -11.60
N THR A 61 -17.25 -1.38 -11.15
CA THR A 61 -18.03 -2.51 -11.69
C THR A 61 -19.17 -1.98 -12.54
N LEU A 62 -19.22 -2.39 -13.81
CA LEU A 62 -20.21 -1.95 -14.79
C LEU A 62 -21.26 -3.05 -14.98
N ALA A 63 -22.17 -3.19 -14.02
CA ALA A 63 -23.17 -4.26 -14.02
C ALA A 63 -24.11 -4.16 -15.23
N GLY A 64 -24.37 -5.30 -15.87
CA GLY A 64 -25.27 -5.38 -17.03
C GLY A 64 -24.68 -4.84 -18.34
N ALA A 65 -23.48 -4.27 -18.32
CA ALA A 65 -22.76 -3.88 -19.53
C ALA A 65 -22.02 -5.09 -20.12
N SER A 66 -21.73 -5.02 -21.42
CA SER A 66 -20.76 -5.89 -22.08
C SER A 66 -19.75 -5.03 -22.83
N CYS A 67 -18.49 -5.43 -22.80
CA CYS A 67 -17.43 -4.79 -23.56
C CYS A 67 -16.54 -5.86 -24.16
N ALA A 68 -16.30 -5.76 -25.47
CA ALA A 68 -15.28 -6.57 -26.12
C ALA A 68 -13.89 -6.11 -25.68
N ALA A 69 -12.95 -7.04 -25.54
CA ALA A 69 -11.58 -6.70 -25.15
C ALA A 69 -10.94 -5.70 -26.12
N ALA A 70 -11.17 -5.85 -27.43
CA ALA A 70 -10.69 -4.92 -28.45
C ALA A 70 -11.19 -3.48 -28.23
N SER A 71 -12.47 -3.29 -27.94
CA SER A 71 -13.02 -1.95 -27.65
C SER A 71 -12.42 -1.34 -26.38
N ALA A 72 -12.09 -2.16 -25.38
CA ALA A 72 -11.39 -1.69 -24.19
C ALA A 72 -9.96 -1.23 -24.51
N VAL A 73 -9.24 -1.96 -25.38
CA VAL A 73 -7.91 -1.58 -25.86
C VAL A 73 -7.98 -0.23 -26.58
N ASP A 74 -8.93 -0.07 -27.50
CA ASP A 74 -9.09 1.18 -28.25
C ASP A 74 -9.43 2.35 -27.33
N ALA A 75 -10.32 2.15 -26.34
CA ALA A 75 -10.66 3.17 -25.35
C ALA A 75 -9.46 3.56 -24.48
N MET A 76 -8.64 2.60 -24.04
CA MET A 76 -7.42 2.87 -23.29
C MET A 76 -6.39 3.62 -24.14
N ALA A 77 -6.19 3.22 -25.39
CA ALA A 77 -5.27 3.87 -26.31
C ALA A 77 -5.70 5.31 -26.64
N ALA A 78 -6.99 5.53 -26.89
CA ALA A 78 -7.57 6.86 -27.13
C ALA A 78 -7.44 7.78 -25.90
N ALA A 79 -7.53 7.21 -24.70
CA ALA A 79 -7.27 7.90 -23.45
C ALA A 79 -5.76 8.10 -23.16
N GLY A 80 -4.86 7.66 -24.05
CA GLY A 80 -3.42 7.88 -23.94
C GLY A 80 -2.68 6.90 -23.02
N TRP A 81 -3.30 5.78 -22.65
CA TRP A 81 -2.64 4.72 -21.89
C TRP A 81 -1.68 3.92 -22.79
N CYS A 82 -0.48 3.63 -22.29
CA CYS A 82 0.57 2.92 -23.02
C CYS A 82 0.72 1.47 -22.52
N SER A 83 1.48 0.64 -23.24
CA SER A 83 1.83 -0.75 -22.86
C SER A 83 0.61 -1.63 -22.55
N VAL A 84 -0.24 -1.82 -23.56
CA VAL A 84 -1.44 -2.65 -23.44
C VAL A 84 -1.06 -4.13 -23.42
N GLU A 85 -1.12 -4.75 -22.26
CA GLU A 85 -0.98 -6.20 -22.09
C GLU A 85 -2.37 -6.83 -22.13
N THR A 86 -2.60 -7.74 -23.09
CA THR A 86 -3.83 -8.53 -23.16
C THR A 86 -3.58 -9.95 -22.67
N GLY A 87 -4.48 -10.47 -21.85
CA GLY A 87 -4.43 -11.86 -21.40
C GLY A 87 -5.78 -12.52 -21.46
N GLU A 88 -5.83 -13.76 -21.92
CA GLU A 88 -7.00 -14.63 -21.83
C GLU A 88 -6.78 -15.68 -20.75
N GLY A 89 -7.77 -15.84 -19.87
CA GLY A 89 -7.74 -16.87 -18.84
C GLY A 89 -9.13 -17.46 -18.62
N LEU A 90 -9.20 -18.45 -17.73
CA LEU A 90 -10.46 -19.14 -17.36
C LEU A 90 -11.56 -18.19 -16.87
N GLY A 91 -11.21 -16.96 -16.45
CA GLY A 91 -12.14 -15.93 -15.98
C GLY A 91 -12.56 -14.90 -17.04
N GLY A 92 -12.13 -15.03 -18.29
CA GLY A 92 -12.40 -14.09 -19.39
C GLY A 92 -11.17 -13.35 -19.90
N SER A 93 -11.39 -12.36 -20.77
CA SER A 93 -10.34 -11.51 -21.32
C SER A 93 -10.00 -10.38 -20.36
N SER A 94 -8.72 -10.05 -20.29
CA SER A 94 -8.19 -8.94 -19.50
C SER A 94 -7.27 -8.06 -20.34
N VAL A 95 -7.30 -6.77 -20.04
CA VAL A 95 -6.46 -5.73 -20.64
C VAL A 95 -5.83 -4.95 -19.50
N LYS A 96 -4.53 -4.67 -19.57
CA LYS A 96 -3.83 -3.81 -18.62
C LYS A 96 -3.03 -2.77 -19.39
N ALA A 97 -2.94 -1.56 -18.85
CA ALA A 97 -2.15 -0.49 -19.43
C ALA A 97 -1.52 0.37 -18.33
N ARG A 98 -0.47 1.12 -18.67
CA ARG A 98 0.26 1.98 -17.74
C ARG A 98 0.48 3.37 -18.34
N ARG A 99 0.50 4.39 -17.48
CA ARG A 99 0.84 5.78 -17.84
C ARG A 99 1.33 6.51 -16.60
N ASP A 100 2.48 7.17 -16.69
CA ASP A 100 3.03 8.03 -15.62
C ASP A 100 3.07 7.36 -14.23
N GLY A 101 3.40 6.06 -14.20
CA GLY A 101 3.43 5.26 -12.97
C GLY A 101 2.07 4.78 -12.46
N PHE A 102 0.97 5.22 -13.06
CA PHE A 102 -0.36 4.65 -12.87
C PHE A 102 -0.52 3.37 -13.68
N GLU A 103 -1.32 2.46 -13.15
CA GLU A 103 -1.70 1.22 -13.83
C GLU A 103 -3.22 1.12 -13.84
N VAL A 104 -3.78 0.74 -14.98
CA VAL A 104 -5.22 0.46 -15.13
C VAL A 104 -5.40 -0.88 -15.79
N GLY A 105 -6.55 -1.48 -15.55
CA GLY A 105 -6.94 -2.64 -16.31
C GLY A 105 -8.44 -2.80 -16.36
N LEU A 106 -8.86 -3.62 -17.31
CA LEU A 106 -10.22 -4.05 -17.50
C LEU A 106 -10.21 -5.57 -17.55
N PHE A 107 -11.14 -6.21 -16.86
CA PHE A 107 -11.42 -7.62 -17.05
C PHE A 107 -12.92 -7.80 -17.28
N SER A 108 -13.29 -8.65 -18.25
CA SER A 108 -14.68 -8.94 -18.55
C SER A 108 -15.03 -10.32 -18.00
N ARG A 109 -15.96 -10.38 -17.04
CA ARG A 109 -16.48 -11.66 -16.53
C ARG A 109 -17.71 -12.09 -17.34
N PRO A 110 -17.85 -13.39 -17.67
CA PRO A 110 -18.98 -13.88 -18.44
C PRO A 110 -20.38 -13.53 -17.89
N SER A 111 -20.52 -13.35 -16.57
CA SER A 111 -21.82 -13.18 -15.90
C SER A 111 -21.96 -11.90 -15.05
N GLY A 112 -20.95 -11.02 -15.04
CA GLY A 112 -20.90 -9.87 -14.11
C GLY A 112 -20.70 -8.51 -14.76
N GLY A 113 -20.54 -8.46 -16.09
CA GLY A 113 -20.12 -7.26 -16.79
C GLY A 113 -18.62 -6.96 -16.65
N PRO A 114 -18.12 -5.90 -17.32
CA PRO A 114 -16.73 -5.48 -17.21
C PRO A 114 -16.45 -4.84 -15.86
N VAL A 115 -15.26 -5.12 -15.36
CA VAL A 115 -14.70 -4.48 -14.17
C VAL A 115 -13.45 -3.75 -14.58
N ILE A 116 -13.42 -2.46 -14.30
CA ILE A 116 -12.27 -1.59 -14.49
C ILE A 116 -11.60 -1.42 -13.14
N TRP A 117 -10.29 -1.48 -13.09
CA TRP A 117 -9.54 -1.15 -11.89
C TRP A 117 -8.39 -0.21 -12.24
N GLY A 118 -7.97 0.55 -11.25
CA GLY A 118 -6.80 1.40 -11.37
C GLY A 118 -6.02 1.47 -10.08
N LYS A 119 -4.75 1.81 -10.23
CA LYS A 119 -3.76 1.87 -9.18
C LYS A 119 -2.88 3.09 -9.40
N ALA A 120 -2.82 3.95 -8.38
CA ALA A 120 -1.94 5.10 -8.37
C ALA A 120 -0.50 4.68 -8.02
N PRO A 121 0.51 5.48 -8.39
CA PRO A 121 1.85 5.38 -7.83
C PRO A 121 1.80 5.34 -6.29
N THR A 122 2.78 4.68 -5.68
CA THR A 122 2.94 4.78 -4.23
C THR A 122 3.55 6.14 -3.91
N VAL A 123 2.85 6.95 -3.14
CA VAL A 123 3.37 8.21 -2.61
C VAL A 123 4.01 7.93 -1.26
N TRP A 124 5.31 8.20 -1.15
CA TRP A 124 6.07 8.02 0.07
C TRP A 124 5.96 9.28 0.91
N PHE A 125 5.48 9.14 2.14
CA PHE A 125 5.40 10.24 3.11
C PHE A 125 6.54 10.17 4.14
N ARG A 126 7.31 9.07 4.16
CA ARG A 126 8.59 8.97 4.87
C ARG A 126 9.60 8.21 4.03
N ASP A 127 10.81 8.75 3.89
CA ASP A 127 11.92 8.17 3.10
C ASP A 127 12.61 7.00 3.82
N ARG A 128 12.64 7.04 5.15
CA ARG A 128 13.20 6.00 6.01
C ARG A 128 12.51 5.95 7.36
N TRP A 129 12.55 4.77 7.97
CA TRP A 129 12.25 4.65 9.38
C TRP A 129 13.47 5.01 10.19
N ILE A 130 13.25 5.82 11.22
CA ILE A 130 14.22 6.05 12.26
C ILE A 130 13.73 5.32 13.49
N ARG A 131 14.48 4.31 13.91
CA ARG A 131 14.24 3.60 15.16
C ARG A 131 14.10 4.62 16.31
N PRO A 132 13.07 4.52 17.17
CA PRO A 132 12.96 5.35 18.35
C PRO A 132 14.22 5.26 19.23
N PRO A 133 14.55 6.32 20.00
CA PRO A 133 15.63 6.24 20.98
C PRO A 133 15.45 5.05 21.93
N ARG A 134 16.54 4.58 22.52
CA ARG A 134 16.48 3.50 23.51
C ARG A 134 15.53 3.86 24.65
N ALA A 135 14.63 2.95 24.99
CA ALA A 135 13.75 3.09 26.14
C ALA A 135 14.51 3.07 27.48
N ALA A 136 15.64 2.36 27.54
CA ALA A 136 16.54 2.34 28.69
C ALA A 136 18.01 2.33 28.23
N ALA A 137 18.86 3.03 29.00
CA ALA A 137 20.30 2.99 28.86
C ALA A 137 20.94 2.59 30.21
N PRO A 138 22.18 2.09 30.25
CA PRO A 138 22.81 1.64 31.50
C PRO A 138 22.74 2.70 32.61
N GLN A 139 22.94 3.97 32.27
CA GLN A 139 22.89 5.10 33.19
C GLN A 139 21.48 5.47 33.68
N THR A 140 20.42 4.96 33.05
CA THR A 140 19.02 5.24 33.45
C THR A 140 18.38 4.07 34.20
N LEU A 141 19.13 3.01 34.49
CA LEU A 141 18.61 1.84 35.21
C LEU A 141 18.52 2.12 36.71
N ALA A 142 17.42 1.67 37.32
CA ALA A 142 17.32 1.64 38.77
C ALA A 142 18.27 0.58 39.34
N PRO A 143 18.74 0.72 40.60
CA PRO A 143 19.53 -0.32 41.24
C PRO A 143 18.84 -1.69 41.19
N GLY A 144 19.56 -2.69 40.68
CA GLY A 144 19.03 -4.04 40.49
C GLY A 144 18.44 -4.31 39.11
N ASP A 145 17.89 -3.30 38.41
CA ASP A 145 17.39 -3.49 37.05
C ASP A 145 18.56 -3.74 36.07
N ARG A 146 18.28 -4.50 35.01
CA ARG A 146 19.23 -4.72 33.90
C ARG A 146 18.60 -4.30 32.57
N LEU A 147 19.42 -4.01 31.57
CA LEU A 147 18.91 -3.83 30.21
C LEU A 147 18.26 -5.13 29.75
N CYS A 148 17.19 -5.02 28.98
CA CYS A 148 16.57 -6.19 28.39
C CYS A 148 17.55 -6.87 27.43
N ARG A 149 17.84 -8.14 27.65
CA ARG A 149 18.82 -8.90 26.87
C ARG A 149 18.39 -9.12 25.42
N MET A 150 17.08 -9.12 25.17
CA MET A 150 16.53 -9.35 23.83
C MET A 150 16.60 -8.12 22.94
N CYS A 151 16.51 -6.92 23.53
CA CYS A 151 16.49 -5.67 22.77
C CYS A 151 17.58 -4.70 23.19
N ASP A 152 18.53 -5.08 24.04
CA ASP A 152 19.63 -4.24 24.55
C ASP A 152 19.18 -2.82 24.93
N GLY A 153 18.13 -2.69 25.76
CA GLY A 153 17.65 -1.36 26.17
C GLY A 153 16.76 -0.63 25.16
N TRP A 154 16.65 -1.09 23.92
CA TRP A 154 15.89 -0.38 22.89
C TRP A 154 14.40 -0.29 23.18
N GLY A 155 13.83 -1.30 23.85
CA GLY A 155 12.39 -1.38 24.09
C GLY A 155 11.59 -1.83 22.86
N THR A 156 12.07 -1.55 21.64
CA THR A 156 11.47 -2.04 20.39
C THR A 156 11.96 -3.44 20.01
N CYS A 157 11.18 -4.15 19.17
CA CYS A 157 11.54 -5.45 18.60
C CYS A 157 12.90 -5.38 17.90
N GLY A 158 13.79 -6.32 18.20
CA GLY A 158 15.13 -6.38 17.62
C GLY A 158 15.12 -6.74 16.13
N ALA A 159 14.30 -7.73 15.74
CA ALA A 159 14.28 -8.21 14.36
C ALA A 159 13.75 -7.21 13.33
N CYS A 160 12.77 -6.39 13.70
CA CYS A 160 12.24 -5.33 12.83
C CYS A 160 12.64 -3.92 13.27
N GLU A 161 13.47 -3.79 14.29
CA GLU A 161 13.88 -2.49 14.85
C GLU A 161 12.70 -1.56 15.20
N GLY A 162 11.56 -2.14 15.57
CA GLY A 162 10.32 -1.40 15.85
C GLY A 162 9.49 -1.00 14.62
N LEU A 163 9.83 -1.48 13.42
CA LEU A 163 9.05 -1.26 12.20
C LEU A 163 7.71 -1.99 12.19
N GLY A 164 7.64 -3.15 12.86
CA GLY A 164 6.52 -4.09 12.77
C GLY A 164 6.53 -4.96 11.51
N PHE A 165 7.45 -4.75 10.58
CA PHE A 165 7.54 -5.45 9.30
C PHE A 165 8.99 -5.77 8.93
N VAL A 166 9.18 -6.85 8.17
CA VAL A 166 10.45 -7.27 7.55
C VAL A 166 10.11 -7.72 6.13
N ASP A 167 10.84 -7.21 5.13
CA ASP A 167 10.65 -7.56 3.71
C ASP A 167 9.19 -7.44 3.22
N GLY A 168 8.51 -6.38 3.65
CA GLY A 168 7.12 -6.10 3.28
C GLY A 168 6.07 -7.02 3.93
N SER A 169 6.51 -7.96 4.78
CA SER A 169 5.65 -8.86 5.55
C SER A 169 5.62 -8.46 7.01
N ARG A 170 4.55 -8.85 7.72
CA ARG A 170 4.47 -8.65 9.18
C ARG A 170 5.65 -9.34 9.86
N CYS A 171 6.29 -8.66 10.81
CA CYS A 171 7.41 -9.23 11.54
C CYS A 171 6.94 -10.46 12.32
N GLY A 172 7.59 -11.61 12.10
CA GLY A 172 7.23 -12.86 12.77
C GLY A 172 7.42 -12.83 14.30
N GLU A 173 8.31 -11.97 14.81
CA GLU A 173 8.58 -11.87 16.25
C GLU A 173 7.56 -11.02 17.01
N CYS A 174 7.24 -9.83 16.48
CA CYS A 174 6.33 -8.90 17.17
C CYS A 174 4.92 -8.86 16.58
N GLY A 175 4.67 -9.50 15.43
CA GLY A 175 3.41 -9.46 14.69
C GLY A 175 3.12 -8.08 14.09
N LEU A 176 2.78 -7.13 14.97
CA LEU A 176 2.62 -5.69 14.73
C LEU A 176 2.92 -4.84 15.99
N GLY A 177 3.24 -5.47 17.13
CA GLY A 177 3.34 -4.80 18.42
C GLY A 177 4.46 -3.76 18.51
N MET A 178 5.44 -3.79 17.59
CA MET A 178 6.64 -2.92 17.49
C MET A 178 7.57 -2.96 18.72
N ASP A 179 7.03 -3.25 19.89
CA ASP A 179 7.73 -3.46 21.14
C ASP A 179 8.42 -4.82 21.19
N CYS A 180 9.51 -4.87 21.95
CA CYS A 180 10.17 -6.11 22.31
C CYS A 180 9.20 -6.96 23.14
N SER A 181 8.90 -8.16 22.67
CA SER A 181 7.99 -9.10 23.34
C SER A 181 8.43 -9.48 24.76
N PHE A 182 9.73 -9.37 25.06
CA PHE A 182 10.30 -9.71 26.37
C PHE A 182 10.10 -8.61 27.42
N CYS A 183 10.50 -7.37 27.11
CA CYS A 183 10.39 -6.25 28.05
C CYS A 183 9.16 -5.36 27.85
N ARG A 184 8.31 -5.68 26.86
CA ARG A 184 7.07 -4.95 26.51
C ARG A 184 7.29 -3.44 26.39
N GLY A 185 8.28 -3.04 25.60
CA GLY A 185 8.57 -1.63 25.36
C GLY A 185 9.49 -0.96 26.39
N SER A 186 9.66 -1.53 27.59
CA SER A 186 10.35 -0.84 28.69
C SER A 186 11.87 -0.76 28.53
N GLY A 187 12.48 -1.59 27.67
CA GLY A 187 13.94 -1.68 27.51
C GLY A 187 14.67 -2.28 28.72
N ARG A 188 13.97 -2.63 29.80
CA ARG A 188 14.56 -3.14 31.04
C ARG A 188 13.96 -4.48 31.42
N GLU A 189 14.74 -5.24 32.18
CA GLU A 189 14.30 -6.44 32.87
C GLU A 189 14.48 -6.21 34.35
N ARG A 190 13.46 -6.58 35.13
CA ARG A 190 13.67 -6.78 36.56
C ARG A 190 14.38 -8.12 36.72
N PRO A 191 15.43 -8.21 37.55
CA PRO A 191 15.86 -9.51 38.05
C PRO A 191 14.64 -10.14 38.72
N ASP A 192 14.43 -11.42 38.46
CA ASP A 192 13.22 -12.16 38.86
C ASP A 192 12.79 -11.80 40.29
N GLY A 193 11.53 -11.42 40.44
CA GLY A 193 10.86 -11.47 41.74
C GLY A 193 10.49 -12.91 42.05
#